data_AF-A0A7S0Q8U6-F1
#
_entry.id   AF-A0A7S0Q8U6-F1
#
_cell.length_a   1.000
_cell.length_b   1.000
_cell.length_c   1.000
_cell.angle_alpha   90.00
_cell.angle_beta   90.00
_cell.angle_gamma   90.00
#
_symmetry.space_group_name_H-M   'P 1'
#
loop_
_entity.id
_entity.type
_entity.pdbx_description
1 polymer ?
#
loop_
_entity_poly.entity_id
_entity_poly.type
_entity_poly.pdbx_seq_one_letter_code
_entity_poly.pdbx_strand_id
1 'polypeptide(L)'
;KRHATDMPPGLFISMLAVAVYLNTLHNGFVFDDHKAIVGNGCVNGKANITALLWSDFWGTALTSLQSHHSFRPLATLTLRFNWATSLPGSAMQFHATNALLHAAVAYCVWSLCRLTLRCRH
;
A
#
# COMPACT_ATOMS: atom_id res chain seq x y z
N LYS A 1 -39.33 4.39 -3.27
CA LYS A 1 -38.87 3.62 -4.46
C LYS A 1 -37.38 3.94 -4.62
N ARG A 2 -36.46 3.00 -4.39
CA ARG A 2 -35.03 3.22 -4.67
C ARG A 2 -34.89 3.23 -6.19
N HIS A 3 -34.35 4.29 -6.78
CA HIS A 3 -34.07 4.27 -8.22
C HIS A 3 -32.98 3.21 -8.45
N ALA A 4 -33.17 2.35 -9.45
CA ALA A 4 -32.26 1.24 -9.78
C ALA A 4 -30.88 1.71 -10.29
N THR A 5 -30.62 3.03 -10.26
CA THR A 5 -29.43 3.70 -10.80
C THR A 5 -28.63 4.47 -9.74
N ASP A 6 -29.06 4.48 -8.47
CA ASP A 6 -28.36 5.25 -7.44
C ASP A 6 -27.12 4.49 -6.97
N MET A 7 -25.94 4.90 -7.45
CA MET A 7 -24.66 4.36 -7.00
C MET A 7 -24.54 4.54 -5.47
N PRO A 8 -24.23 3.48 -4.69
CA PRO A 8 -24.02 3.62 -3.26
C PRO A 8 -22.92 4.66 -2.98
N PRO A 9 -23.10 5.62 -2.06
CA PRO A 9 -22.10 6.67 -1.81
C PRO A 9 -20.71 6.12 -1.49
N GLY A 10 -20.61 4.99 -0.80
CA GLY A 10 -19.33 4.32 -0.54
C GLY A 10 -18.63 3.86 -1.82
N LEU A 11 -19.37 3.33 -2.79
CA LEU A 11 -18.82 2.90 -4.07
C LEU A 11 -18.34 4.10 -4.90
N PHE A 12 -19.10 5.19 -4.89
CA PHE A 12 -18.69 6.45 -5.52
C PHE A 12 -17.37 6.98 -4.93
N ILE A 13 -17.24 6.98 -3.60
CA ILE A 13 -16.00 7.38 -2.90
C ILE A 13 -14.83 6.50 -3.32
N SER A 14 -15.01 5.18 -3.37
CA SER A 14 -13.95 4.26 -3.81
C SER A 14 -13.54 4.48 -5.27
N MET A 15 -14.48 4.74 -6.17
CA MET A 15 -14.18 5.05 -7.56
C MET A 15 -13.39 6.36 -7.69
N LEU A 16 -13.80 7.40 -6.95
CA LEU A 16 -13.09 8.67 -6.92
C LEU A 16 -11.66 8.49 -6.35
N ALA A 17 -11.52 7.69 -5.30
CA ALA A 17 -10.23 7.37 -4.68
C ALA A 17 -9.26 6.70 -5.67
N VAL A 18 -9.74 5.87 -6.60
CA VAL A 18 -8.90 5.34 -7.69
C VAL A 18 -8.63 6.41 -8.75
N ALA A 19 -9.67 7.12 -9.19
CA ALA A 19 -9.62 8.05 -10.32
C ALA A 19 -8.54 9.14 -10.14
N VAL A 20 -8.41 9.68 -8.93
CA VAL A 20 -7.43 10.74 -8.62
C VAL A 20 -5.97 10.28 -8.69
N TYR A 21 -5.71 8.96 -8.67
CA TYR A 21 -4.37 8.37 -8.78
C TYR A 21 -4.12 7.67 -10.12
N LEU A 22 -5.05 7.68 -11.08
CA LEU A 22 -4.82 7.05 -12.39
C LEU A 22 -3.64 7.67 -13.16
N ASN A 23 -3.40 8.96 -12.95
CA ASN A 23 -2.28 9.68 -13.56
C ASN A 23 -0.92 9.24 -12.99
N THR A 24 -0.87 8.53 -11.85
CA THR A 24 0.39 8.10 -11.23
C THR A 24 0.86 6.73 -11.72
N LEU A 25 0.01 5.96 -12.42
CA LEU A 25 0.33 4.60 -12.86
C LEU A 25 1.57 4.52 -13.76
N HIS A 26 1.83 5.58 -14.54
CA HIS A 26 2.97 5.65 -15.45
C HIS A 26 4.20 6.33 -14.83
N ASN A 27 4.13 6.74 -13.57
CA ASN A 27 5.28 7.30 -12.87
C ASN A 27 6.25 6.20 -12.45
N GLY A 28 7.52 6.58 -12.25
CA GLY A 28 8.54 5.71 -11.69
C GLY A 28 8.59 5.76 -10.17
N PHE A 29 9.47 4.94 -9.59
CA PHE A 29 9.83 5.02 -8.17
C PHE A 29 10.41 6.39 -7.85
N VAL A 30 10.04 6.96 -6.70
CA VAL A 30 10.51 8.29 -6.28
C VAL A 30 10.86 8.29 -4.79
N PHE A 31 11.82 9.14 -4.40
CA PHE A 31 12.22 9.36 -3.01
C PHE A 31 12.43 8.04 -2.23
N ASP A 32 11.60 7.81 -1.21
CA ASP A 32 11.65 6.67 -0.29
C ASP A 32 11.46 5.31 -0.97
N ASP A 33 10.81 5.26 -2.14
CA ASP A 33 10.64 4.01 -2.89
C ASP A 33 11.99 3.37 -3.23
N HIS A 34 12.99 4.19 -3.53
CA HIS A 34 14.33 3.69 -3.86
C HIS A 34 14.95 2.94 -2.70
N LYS A 35 14.78 3.43 -1.46
CA LYS A 35 15.33 2.79 -0.27
C LYS A 35 14.45 1.64 0.21
N ALA A 36 13.13 1.85 0.25
CA ALA A 36 12.18 0.89 0.80
C ALA A 36 11.91 -0.32 -0.11
N ILE A 37 12.00 -0.14 -1.44
CA ILE A 37 11.61 -1.14 -2.44
C ILE A 37 12.84 -1.57 -3.25
N VAL A 38 13.39 -0.67 -4.06
CA VAL A 38 14.41 -1.01 -5.09
C VAL A 38 15.72 -1.49 -4.44
N GLY A 39 16.23 -0.73 -3.48
CA GLY A 39 17.46 -0.99 -2.75
C GLY A 39 17.30 -1.97 -1.57
N ASN A 40 16.07 -2.31 -1.20
CA ASN A 40 15.81 -3.15 -0.04
C ASN A 40 15.97 -4.65 -0.37
N GLY A 41 17.03 -5.27 0.14
CA GLY A 41 17.30 -6.70 -0.03
C GLY A 41 16.16 -7.60 0.47
N CYS A 42 15.41 -7.15 1.48
CA CYS A 42 14.28 -7.91 2.01
C CYS A 42 13.07 -7.90 1.05
N VAL A 43 12.93 -6.87 0.22
CA VAL A 43 11.84 -6.72 -0.75
C VAL A 43 12.20 -7.33 -2.10
N ASN A 44 13.38 -7.03 -2.64
CA ASN A 44 13.77 -7.48 -3.98
C ASN A 44 14.23 -8.95 -4.04
N GLY A 45 14.23 -9.67 -2.92
CA GLY A 45 14.55 -11.10 -2.84
C GLY A 45 16.03 -11.43 -2.70
N LYS A 46 16.93 -10.43 -2.68
CA LYS A 46 18.38 -10.64 -2.47
C LYS A 46 18.70 -11.18 -1.07
N ALA A 47 17.90 -10.83 -0.07
CA ALA A 47 17.99 -11.38 1.28
C ALA A 47 16.97 -12.51 1.49
N ASN A 48 17.32 -13.44 2.39
CA ASN A 48 16.40 -14.49 2.86
C ASN A 48 15.12 -13.85 3.43
N ILE A 49 13.98 -14.51 3.26
CA ILE A 49 12.70 -14.04 3.81
C ILE A 49 12.76 -13.85 5.34
N THR A 50 13.55 -14.65 6.07
CA THR A 50 13.71 -14.49 7.52
C THR A 50 14.39 -13.17 7.90
N ALA A 51 15.13 -12.53 6.99
CA ALA A 51 15.74 -11.22 7.23
C ALA A 51 14.69 -10.13 7.51
N LEU A 52 13.44 -10.31 7.07
CA LEU A 52 12.30 -9.43 7.40
C LEU A 52 12.08 -9.28 8.91
N LEU A 53 12.41 -10.31 9.70
CA LEU A 53 12.22 -10.32 11.15
C LEU A 53 13.34 -9.61 11.91
N TRP A 54 14.47 -9.34 11.24
CA TRP A 54 15.68 -8.79 11.84
C TRP A 54 16.11 -7.46 11.23
N SER A 55 15.35 -6.95 10.27
CA SER A 55 15.63 -5.71 9.55
C SER A 55 14.55 -4.67 9.82
N ASP A 56 14.92 -3.39 9.80
CA ASP A 56 13.98 -2.29 9.74
C ASP A 56 13.28 -2.22 8.36
N PHE A 57 12.29 -1.34 8.26
CA PHE A 57 11.52 -1.12 7.04
C PHE A 57 12.38 -0.79 5.80
N TRP A 58 13.56 -0.22 6.00
CA TRP A 58 14.48 0.21 4.95
C TRP A 58 15.49 -0.88 4.54
N GLY A 59 15.44 -2.05 5.17
CA GLY A 59 16.35 -3.16 4.91
C GLY A 59 17.66 -3.11 5.71
N THR A 60 17.74 -2.26 6.73
CA THR A 60 18.91 -2.17 7.63
C THR A 60 18.72 -3.12 8.81
N ALA A 61 19.74 -3.85 9.24
CA ALA A 61 19.64 -4.72 10.42
C ALA A 61 19.22 -3.90 11.66
N LEU A 62 18.28 -4.41 12.45
CA LEU A 62 17.75 -3.70 13.64
C LEU A 62 18.82 -3.41 14.70
N THR A 63 19.93 -4.16 14.70
CA THR A 63 21.06 -4.00 15.61
C THR A 63 22.08 -2.96 15.15
N SER A 64 21.98 -2.48 13.91
CA SER A 64 22.89 -1.47 13.35
C SER A 64 22.56 -0.07 13.90
N LEU A 65 23.59 0.73 14.17
CA LEU A 65 23.44 2.14 14.58
C LEU A 65 22.83 3.03 13.48
N GLN A 66 22.83 2.56 12.23
CA GLN A 66 22.24 3.22 11.07
C GLN A 66 20.77 2.83 10.88
N SER A 67 20.25 1.92 11.70
CA SER A 67 18.84 1.52 11.71
C SER A 67 17.96 2.69 12.12
N HIS A 68 16.83 2.86 11.44
CA HIS A 68 15.79 3.79 11.90
C HIS A 68 14.88 3.15 12.96
N HIS A 69 15.14 1.89 13.33
CA HIS A 69 14.36 1.07 14.27
C HIS A 69 12.86 0.95 13.92
N SER A 70 12.50 1.25 12.67
CA SER A 70 11.13 1.15 12.17
C SER A 70 10.81 -0.30 11.78
N PHE A 71 10.41 -1.13 12.75
CA PHE A 71 10.07 -2.53 12.52
C PHE A 71 8.67 -2.70 11.89
N ARG A 72 8.62 -3.21 10.65
CA ARG A 72 7.36 -3.34 9.86
C ARG A 72 7.34 -4.61 8.99
N PRO A 73 7.51 -5.81 9.57
CA PRO A 73 7.74 -7.04 8.81
C PRO A 73 6.60 -7.37 7.84
N LEU A 74 5.35 -7.11 8.23
CA LEU A 74 4.18 -7.36 7.37
C LEU A 74 4.14 -6.41 6.17
N ALA A 75 4.45 -5.12 6.36
CA ALA A 75 4.50 -4.17 5.26
C ALA A 75 5.66 -4.47 4.31
N THR A 76 6.83 -4.84 4.82
CA THR A 76 7.95 -5.24 3.98
C THR A 76 7.65 -6.56 3.24
N LEU A 77 6.91 -7.48 3.86
CA LEU A 77 6.49 -8.73 3.23
C LEU A 77 5.48 -8.48 2.09
N THR A 78 4.51 -7.58 2.27
CA THR A 78 3.58 -7.23 1.17
C THR A 78 4.30 -6.56 0.02
N LEU A 79 5.29 -5.69 0.29
CA LEU A 79 6.15 -5.11 -0.73
C LEU A 79 6.98 -6.19 -1.45
N ARG A 80 7.51 -7.18 -0.72
CA ARG A 80 8.22 -8.34 -1.32
C ARG A 80 7.32 -9.13 -2.25
N PHE A 81 6.07 -9.39 -1.86
CA PHE A 81 5.10 -10.05 -2.71
C PHE A 81 4.78 -9.23 -3.97
N ASN A 82 4.53 -7.93 -3.81
CA ASN A 82 4.28 -7.03 -4.94
C ASN A 82 5.49 -6.98 -5.88
N TRP A 83 6.72 -6.99 -5.34
CA TRP A 83 7.94 -7.06 -6.13
C TRP A 83 8.01 -8.35 -6.95
N ALA A 84 7.73 -9.49 -6.33
CA ALA A 84 7.80 -10.80 -6.97
C ALA A 84 6.81 -10.96 -8.15
N THR A 85 5.69 -10.24 -8.14
CA THR A 85 4.71 -10.23 -9.25
C THR A 85 4.93 -9.07 -10.24
N SER A 86 5.78 -8.11 -9.89
CA SER A 86 6.03 -6.92 -10.70
C SER A 86 6.91 -7.19 -11.91
N LEU A 87 6.64 -6.46 -13.01
CA LEU A 87 7.57 -6.42 -14.13
C LEU A 87 8.89 -5.76 -13.66
N PRO A 88 10.06 -6.29 -14.05
CA PRO A 88 11.34 -5.74 -13.63
C PRO A 88 11.43 -4.23 -13.88
N GLY A 89 11.74 -3.47 -12.81
CA GLY A 89 11.89 -2.01 -12.88
C GLY A 89 10.60 -1.21 -13.03
N SER A 90 9.42 -1.85 -13.02
CA SER A 90 8.14 -1.16 -13.17
C SER A 90 7.51 -0.80 -11.81
N ALA A 91 7.27 0.49 -11.58
CA ALA A 91 6.51 0.98 -10.42
C ALA A 91 4.99 0.88 -10.59
N MET A 92 4.51 0.64 -11.82
CA MET A 92 3.08 0.66 -12.16
C MET A 92 2.24 -0.26 -11.26
N GLN A 93 2.71 -1.49 -11.01
CA GLN A 93 1.97 -2.42 -10.14
C GLN A 93 1.92 -1.95 -8.69
N PHE A 94 2.96 -1.31 -8.18
CA PHE A 94 2.96 -0.74 -6.82
C PHE A 94 1.94 0.41 -6.72
N HIS A 95 1.90 1.30 -7.72
CA HIS A 95 0.91 2.38 -7.78
C HIS A 95 -0.53 1.83 -7.88
N ALA A 96 -0.74 0.81 -8.71
CA ALA A 96 -2.03 0.13 -8.83
C ALA A 96 -2.47 -0.50 -7.50
N THR A 97 -1.59 -1.26 -6.84
CA THR A 97 -1.86 -1.84 -5.51
C THR A 97 -2.21 -0.76 -4.50
N ASN A 98 -1.44 0.34 -4.44
CA ASN A 98 -1.70 1.45 -3.52
C ASN A 98 -3.05 2.12 -3.79
N ALA A 99 -3.41 2.36 -5.05
CA ALA A 99 -4.71 2.94 -5.42
C ALA A 99 -5.88 2.04 -5.02
N LEU A 100 -5.76 0.72 -5.24
CA LEU A 100 -6.78 -0.26 -4.83
C LEU A 100 -6.92 -0.35 -3.31
N LEU A 101 -5.81 -0.41 -2.58
CA LEU A 101 -5.82 -0.39 -1.12
C LEU A 101 -6.42 0.91 -0.57
N HIS A 102 -6.09 2.05 -1.17
CA HIS A 102 -6.66 3.34 -0.80
C HIS A 102 -8.18 3.36 -1.01
N ALA A 103 -8.67 2.84 -2.14
CA ALA A 103 -10.10 2.72 -2.41
C ALA A 103 -10.82 1.80 -1.42
N ALA A 104 -10.19 0.69 -1.02
CA ALA A 104 -10.71 -0.21 0.00
C ALA A 104 -10.77 0.46 1.39
N VAL A 105 -9.70 1.16 1.80
CA VAL A 105 -9.66 1.91 3.05
C VAL A 105 -10.72 3.01 3.06
N ALA A 106 -10.87 3.76 1.96
CA ALA A 106 -11.88 4.80 1.83
C ALA A 106 -13.31 4.23 1.98
N TYR A 107 -13.58 3.05 1.41
CA TYR A 107 -14.86 2.35 1.60
C TYR A 107 -15.09 1.93 3.06
N CYS A 108 -14.06 1.36 3.70
CA CYS A 108 -14.13 0.95 5.10
C CYS A 108 -14.38 2.14 6.04
N VAL A 109 -13.70 3.27 5.81
CA VAL A 109 -13.91 4.52 6.55
C VAL A 109 -15.33 5.03 6.37
N TRP A 110 -15.84 5.08 5.13
CA TRP A 110 -17.23 5.45 4.87
C TRP A 110 -18.21 4.53 5.62
N SER A 111 -17.97 3.23 5.58
CA SER A 111 -18.81 2.22 6.25
C SER A 111 -18.80 2.41 7.77
N LEU A 112 -17.63 2.69 8.35
CA LEU A 112 -17.48 2.96 9.77
C LEU A 112 -18.21 4.24 10.17
N CYS A 113 -18.04 5.34 9.44
CA CYS A 113 -18.76 6.60 9.68
C CYS A 113 -20.28 6.41 9.59
N ARG A 114 -20.75 5.62 8.62
CA ARG A 114 -22.17 5.28 8.48
C ARG A 114 -22.70 4.50 9.67
N LEU A 115 -21.92 3.57 10.21
CA LEU A 115 -22.31 2.78 11.37
C LEU A 115 -22.35 3.65 12.64
N THR A 116 -21.32 4.43 12.90
CA THR A 116 -21.20 5.23 14.13
C THR A 116 -22.20 6.39 14.19
N LEU A 117 -22.48 7.06 13.07
CA LEU A 117 -23.48 8.13 13.01
C LEU A 117 -24.92 7.60 13.10
N ARG A 118 -25.16 6.35 12.70
CA ARG A 118 -26.48 5.71 12.89
C ARG A 118 -26.76 5.34 14.34
N CYS A 119 -25.74 4.92 15.09
CA CYS A 119 -25.88 4.58 16.51
C CYS A 119 -25.95 5.80 17.45
N ARG A 120 -25.86 7.02 16.91
CA ARG A 120 -25.97 8.28 17.67
C ARG A 120 -27.38 8.89 17.66
N HIS A 121 -28.32 8.26 16.97
CA HIS A 121 -29.75 8.57 16.99
C HIS A 121 -30.52 7.38 17.58
#